data_AF-A0A953BGM9-F1
#
_entry.id   AF-A0A953BGM9-F1
#
_cell.length_a   1.000
_cell.length_b   1.000
_cell.length_c   1.000
_cell.angle_alpha   90.00
_cell.angle_beta   90.00
_cell.angle_gamma   90.00
#
_symmetry.space_group_name_H-M   'P 1'
#
loop_
_entity.id
_entity.type
_entity.pdbx_description
1 polymer ?
#
loop_
_entity_poly.entity_id
_entity_poly.type
_entity_poly.pdbx_seq_one_letter_code
_entity_poly.pdbx_strand_id
1 'polypeptide(L)'
;MALPPGWRVDTEVSGGMLSFAVFDGSGVAREWPLRKAYLFGPDEVPIQGEVYLEDGVIICEKPVPDAAGLALQFEVGLPPGGAGESRRGGVHKGDAGLGLLTLRTCLLPDRQEPYLLSLELARHRIMMILNKLEQWSLFDLPAEHPVLRQFEAARGEFTAALVALCHRVTTNGVSGPDPASMLEADAAAKRALSLAIDAGEQLALLHGERQLKLRLEGSLFKDASDRASEAMTGDRSIPDGAAKNPDGVGVVMPGPAQVGCAVNPALFSDALARVVAGTCDFVTMPMRWIDMEPTEGKYSFAKTDKWIEWAVRSAKLPVHAGPLIDFREISVPEWLYIWENDYETLRELVYEHIKTIVTRYRRTVARWTVCSGLHVNESFPMTLERMMDLTRMCALLVRKLQPSAKVQIEIAQPWGEYFARNKRSMPPKMYADMIPQAGIMVDAYAVRVQMGQAAAGRSTRDLMAAVDLLDRYAELDKPLCVTAVGVPSQMAGPTANGNGAPPDRAPYTPAHGGWWRSPWTNEVQARWVQQAVSLFASLPYVHSVCWQDLYDAPPGQAEMPFGGLVSETGTIKPAALSLAEVRKAVGARRA
;
A
#
# COMPACT_ATOMS: atom_id res chain seq x y z
N MET A 1 15.89 32.90 -22.79
CA MET A 1 16.49 31.58 -22.52
C MET A 1 15.95 30.64 -23.59
N ALA A 2 16.80 30.02 -24.42
CA ALA A 2 16.31 29.13 -25.48
C ALA A 2 15.71 27.85 -24.86
N LEU A 3 14.65 27.30 -25.45
CA LEU A 3 14.10 26.00 -25.06
C LEU A 3 15.18 24.91 -25.20
N PRO A 4 15.22 23.89 -24.32
CA PRO A 4 16.15 22.78 -24.46
C PRO A 4 15.98 22.07 -25.81
N PRO A 5 17.03 21.44 -26.36
CA PRO A 5 16.97 20.70 -27.63
C PRO A 5 15.83 19.66 -27.68
N GLY A 6 15.52 19.00 -26.55
CA GLY A 6 14.44 17.99 -26.43
C GLY A 6 13.00 18.52 -26.48
N TRP A 7 12.81 19.83 -26.65
CA TRP A 7 11.49 20.45 -26.88
C TRP A 7 11.25 20.84 -28.34
N ARG A 8 12.17 20.47 -29.24
CA ARG A 8 12.05 20.76 -30.66
C ARG A 8 11.10 19.77 -31.32
N VAL A 9 10.20 20.30 -32.15
CA VAL A 9 9.16 19.59 -32.91
C VAL A 9 9.76 18.80 -34.10
N ASP A 10 11.09 18.78 -34.25
CA ASP A 10 11.78 18.39 -35.49
C ASP A 10 12.22 16.91 -35.54
N THR A 11 11.99 16.12 -34.49
CA THR A 11 12.26 14.67 -34.51
C THR A 11 10.98 13.88 -34.80
N GLU A 12 11.03 13.00 -35.81
CA GLU A 12 9.99 11.98 -36.03
C GLU A 12 9.70 11.25 -34.72
N VAL A 13 8.43 11.18 -34.32
CA VAL A 13 8.05 10.39 -33.14
C VAL A 13 8.19 8.93 -33.52
N SER A 14 9.22 8.28 -32.98
CA SER A 14 9.21 6.83 -32.88
C SER A 14 8.00 6.44 -32.03
N GLY A 15 7.04 5.72 -32.60
CA GLY A 15 5.90 5.21 -31.84
C GLY A 15 6.38 4.43 -30.60
N GLY A 16 5.71 4.60 -29.47
CA GLY A 16 6.14 4.02 -28.19
C GLY A 16 6.99 4.93 -27.31
N MET A 17 6.88 6.26 -27.44
CA MET A 17 7.62 7.21 -26.60
C MET A 17 6.70 8.25 -25.95
N LEU A 18 6.79 8.35 -24.61
CA LEU A 18 6.19 9.42 -23.82
C LEU A 18 7.30 10.30 -23.24
N SER A 19 7.06 11.61 -23.16
CA SER A 19 8.05 12.55 -22.64
C SER A 19 7.43 13.57 -21.70
N PHE A 20 8.15 13.91 -20.63
CA PHE A 20 7.68 14.83 -19.59
C PHE A 20 8.71 15.91 -19.27
N ALA A 21 8.28 17.15 -19.39
CA ALA A 21 8.90 18.34 -18.87
C ALA A 21 9.01 18.33 -17.36
N VAL A 22 10.19 18.66 -16.83
CA VAL A 22 10.40 18.87 -15.40
C VAL A 22 11.10 20.20 -15.15
N PHE A 23 10.67 20.87 -14.09
CA PHE A 23 11.18 22.19 -13.69
C PHE A 23 11.70 22.17 -12.26
N ASP A 24 12.89 22.74 -12.08
CA ASP A 24 13.42 23.17 -10.79
C ASP A 24 13.09 24.66 -10.57
N GLY A 25 13.33 25.18 -9.36
CA GLY A 25 13.00 26.57 -9.02
C GLY A 25 13.72 27.65 -9.86
N SER A 26 14.61 27.26 -10.79
CA SER A 26 15.37 28.13 -11.68
C SER A 26 15.07 27.94 -13.17
N GLY A 27 14.22 26.98 -13.55
CA GLY A 27 13.86 26.68 -14.94
C GLY A 27 13.74 25.19 -15.20
N VAL A 28 14.01 24.76 -16.44
CA VAL A 28 14.02 23.32 -16.79
C VAL A 28 15.09 22.61 -15.95
N ALA A 29 14.67 21.55 -15.25
CA ALA A 29 15.55 20.83 -14.34
C ALA A 29 16.63 20.09 -15.13
N ARG A 30 17.91 20.37 -14.87
CA ARG A 30 19.01 19.63 -15.50
C ARG A 30 19.21 18.23 -14.92
N GLU A 31 18.86 18.08 -13.65
CA GLU A 31 18.87 16.82 -12.93
C GLU A 31 17.51 16.62 -12.30
N TRP A 32 16.96 15.40 -12.44
CA TRP A 32 15.69 15.04 -11.84
C TRP A 32 15.76 13.61 -11.29
N PRO A 33 15.39 13.41 -10.01
CA PRO A 33 15.48 12.10 -9.39
C PRO A 33 14.33 11.20 -9.87
N LEU A 34 14.65 10.15 -10.64
CA LEU A 34 13.70 9.14 -11.11
C LEU A 34 13.40 8.06 -10.05
N ARG A 35 13.10 8.51 -8.83
CA ARG A 35 12.86 7.63 -7.68
C ARG A 35 11.60 6.80 -7.91
N LYS A 36 11.76 5.48 -7.87
CA LYS A 36 10.68 4.50 -8.04
C LYS A 36 9.86 4.75 -9.32
N ALA A 37 10.48 5.28 -10.38
CA ALA A 37 9.80 5.52 -11.64
C ALA A 37 9.45 4.20 -12.35
N TYR A 38 8.22 4.10 -12.88
CA TYR A 38 7.77 3.00 -13.74
C TYR A 38 6.56 3.43 -14.59
N LEU A 39 6.33 2.72 -15.70
CA LEU A 39 5.18 2.92 -16.57
C LEU A 39 4.04 1.98 -16.22
N PHE A 40 2.79 2.39 -16.49
CA PHE A 40 1.62 1.55 -16.33
C PHE A 40 0.60 1.79 -17.46
N GLY A 41 -0.21 0.77 -17.73
CA GLY A 41 -1.28 0.79 -18.73
C GLY A 41 -2.67 0.85 -18.09
N PRO A 42 -3.71 0.43 -18.83
CA PRO A 42 -5.07 0.28 -18.32
C PRO A 42 -5.13 -0.52 -17.01
N ASP A 43 -6.13 -0.22 -16.18
CA ASP A 43 -6.34 -0.84 -14.87
C ASP A 43 -5.13 -0.74 -13.92
N GLU A 44 -4.27 0.27 -14.16
CA GLU A 44 -3.05 0.55 -13.40
C GLU A 44 -2.02 -0.58 -13.42
N VAL A 45 -2.13 -1.50 -14.40
CA VAL A 45 -1.21 -2.62 -14.54
C VAL A 45 0.16 -2.06 -14.97
N PRO A 46 1.23 -2.28 -14.19
CA PRO A 46 2.56 -1.85 -14.59
C PRO A 46 2.96 -2.47 -15.92
N ILE A 47 3.66 -1.71 -16.75
CA ILE A 47 4.16 -2.20 -18.03
C ILE A 47 5.68 -2.09 -18.05
N GLN A 48 6.27 -2.93 -18.89
CA GLN A 48 7.70 -2.91 -19.13
C GLN A 48 8.06 -1.65 -19.92
N GLY A 49 9.17 -1.02 -19.58
CA GLY A 49 9.66 0.17 -20.26
C GLY A 49 10.82 0.79 -19.53
N GLU A 50 11.55 1.64 -20.22
CA GLU A 50 12.68 2.37 -19.68
C GLU A 50 12.26 3.80 -19.36
N VAL A 51 12.75 4.33 -18.24
CA VAL A 51 12.52 5.70 -17.82
C VAL A 51 13.86 6.34 -17.51
N TYR A 52 14.24 7.35 -18.27
CA TYR A 52 15.50 8.07 -18.10
C TYR A 52 15.30 9.58 -18.29
N LEU A 53 16.30 10.37 -17.90
CA LEU A 53 16.29 11.83 -18.04
C LEU A 53 17.27 12.21 -19.14
N GLU A 54 16.82 13.01 -20.09
CA GLU A 54 17.63 13.54 -21.18
C GLU A 54 17.29 15.02 -21.39
N ASP A 55 18.30 15.90 -21.35
CA ASP A 55 18.14 17.35 -21.56
C ASP A 55 17.01 18.03 -20.76
N GLY A 56 16.76 17.54 -19.54
CA GLY A 56 15.71 18.05 -18.65
C GLY A 56 14.28 17.62 -19.02
N VAL A 57 14.18 16.57 -19.82
CA VAL A 57 12.93 15.89 -20.17
C VAL A 57 13.04 14.44 -19.71
N ILE A 58 12.05 13.97 -18.96
CA ILE A 58 11.93 12.54 -18.64
C ILE A 58 11.42 11.84 -19.89
N ILE A 59 12.21 10.92 -20.42
CA ILE A 59 11.85 10.07 -21.56
C ILE A 59 11.39 8.71 -21.03
N CYS A 60 10.28 8.24 -21.58
CA CYS A 60 9.63 7.00 -21.24
C CYS A 60 9.47 6.16 -22.51
N GLU A 61 10.28 5.12 -22.64
CA GLU A 61 10.22 4.18 -23.76
C GLU A 61 9.32 3.00 -23.40
N LYS A 62 8.33 2.72 -24.24
CA LYS A 62 7.37 1.63 -24.04
C LYS A 62 7.35 0.69 -25.24
N PRO A 63 7.11 -0.61 -25.01
CA PRO A 63 7.15 -1.64 -26.05
C PRO A 63 5.99 -1.54 -27.04
N VAL A 64 4.90 -0.88 -26.66
CA VAL A 64 3.69 -0.71 -27.48
C VAL A 64 3.30 0.77 -27.57
N PRO A 65 2.74 1.23 -28.71
CA PRO A 65 2.34 2.62 -28.90
C PRO A 65 1.05 3.00 -28.15
N ASP A 66 0.45 2.10 -27.37
CA ASP A 66 -0.75 2.37 -26.58
C ASP A 66 -0.54 3.45 -25.51
N ALA A 67 -1.61 4.13 -25.10
CA ALA A 67 -1.54 5.14 -24.05
C ALA A 67 -1.04 4.52 -22.74
N ALA A 68 -0.10 5.20 -22.08
CA ALA A 68 0.49 4.77 -20.82
C ALA A 68 0.59 5.93 -19.84
N GLY A 69 0.65 5.62 -18.56
CA GLY A 69 0.91 6.57 -17.49
C GLY A 69 2.30 6.38 -16.90
N LEU A 70 2.84 7.45 -16.31
CA LEU A 70 4.08 7.45 -15.57
C LEU A 70 3.77 7.55 -14.07
N ALA A 71 4.35 6.64 -13.28
CA ALA A 71 4.35 6.72 -11.83
C ALA A 71 5.79 7.00 -11.34
N LEU A 72 5.95 7.92 -10.39
CA LEU A 72 7.23 8.23 -9.74
C LEU A 72 7.02 8.91 -8.38
N GLN A 73 8.07 8.98 -7.56
CA GLN A 73 8.03 9.84 -6.38
C GLN A 73 8.19 11.32 -6.74
N PHE A 74 7.31 12.13 -6.20
CA PHE A 74 7.28 13.58 -6.39
C PHE A 74 7.13 14.26 -5.02
N GLU A 75 7.91 15.32 -4.80
CA GLU A 75 7.82 16.12 -3.57
C GLU A 75 6.69 17.13 -3.70
N VAL A 76 5.69 17.01 -2.82
CA VAL A 76 4.52 17.87 -2.81
C VAL A 76 4.64 18.82 -1.63
N GLY A 77 4.79 20.11 -1.94
CA GLY A 77 4.83 21.19 -0.96
C GLY A 77 3.47 21.45 -0.32
N LEU A 78 3.46 22.41 0.62
CA LEU A 78 2.23 22.84 1.28
C LEU A 78 1.30 23.61 0.31
N PRO A 79 -0.02 23.46 0.46
CA PRO A 79 -0.99 24.27 -0.29
C PRO A 79 -0.86 25.77 0.04
N PRO A 80 -1.13 26.66 -0.93
CA PRO A 80 -1.19 28.10 -0.69
C PRO A 80 -2.28 28.45 0.34
N GLY A 81 -2.03 29.45 1.19
CA GLY A 81 -2.94 29.82 2.28
C GLY A 81 -2.59 29.21 3.65
N GLY A 82 -1.60 28.33 3.71
CA GLY A 82 -1.00 27.83 4.96
C GLY A 82 -1.78 26.69 5.63
N ALA A 83 -1.25 26.20 6.76
CA ALA A 83 -1.91 25.22 7.62
C ALA A 83 -3.19 25.83 8.21
N GLY A 84 -4.34 25.55 7.60
CA GLY A 84 -5.62 25.83 8.27
C GLY A 84 -5.71 25.01 9.55
N GLU A 85 -6.40 25.52 10.57
CA GLU A 85 -6.78 24.74 11.76
C GLU A 85 -7.81 23.66 11.39
N SER A 86 -7.45 22.70 10.54
CA SER A 86 -8.30 21.56 10.31
C SER A 86 -8.22 20.64 11.53
N ARG A 87 -9.24 20.71 12.38
CA ARG A 87 -9.40 19.81 13.53
C ARG A 87 -9.61 18.34 13.14
N ARG A 88 -9.79 18.03 11.84
CA ARG A 88 -10.24 16.72 11.33
C ARG A 88 -9.24 16.01 10.42
N GLY A 89 -8.06 16.60 10.19
CA GLY A 89 -7.04 16.10 9.27
C GLY A 89 -6.70 17.09 8.15
N GLY A 90 -5.51 16.99 7.57
CA GLY A 90 -4.95 17.99 6.66
C GLY A 90 -3.57 18.46 7.13
N VAL A 91 -3.10 19.60 6.60
CA VAL A 91 -1.83 20.20 7.01
C VAL A 91 -1.89 20.69 8.45
N HIS A 92 -0.91 20.29 9.28
CA HIS A 92 -0.75 20.75 10.65
C HIS A 92 0.44 21.69 10.78
N LYS A 93 0.44 22.48 11.86
CA LYS A 93 1.61 23.27 12.25
C LYS A 93 2.81 22.34 12.49
N GLY A 94 3.90 22.58 11.79
CA GLY A 94 5.12 21.76 11.86
C GLY A 94 5.26 20.74 10.72
N ASP A 95 4.28 20.64 9.82
CA ASP A 95 4.44 19.87 8.58
C ASP A 95 5.44 20.57 7.64
N ALA A 96 6.34 19.78 7.04
CA ALA A 96 7.30 20.26 6.06
C ALA A 96 6.72 20.32 4.64
N GLY A 97 5.68 19.54 4.36
CA GLY A 97 5.01 19.43 3.07
C GLY A 97 3.80 18.51 3.16
N LEU A 98 3.30 18.04 2.02
CA LEU A 98 2.33 16.94 1.98
C LEU A 98 3.02 15.58 1.90
N GLY A 99 4.23 15.55 1.34
CA GLY A 99 5.05 14.35 1.34
C GLY A 99 6.03 14.30 0.16
N LEU A 100 6.98 13.38 0.26
CA LEU A 100 7.61 12.79 -0.91
C LEU A 100 6.83 11.53 -1.25
N LEU A 101 5.88 11.66 -2.18
CA LEU A 101 4.82 10.68 -2.44
C LEU A 101 5.00 10.04 -3.81
N THR A 102 4.71 8.75 -3.95
CA THR A 102 4.56 8.10 -5.25
C THR A 102 3.23 8.53 -5.85
N LEU A 103 3.31 9.33 -6.92
CA LEU A 103 2.18 9.83 -7.68
C LEU A 103 2.19 9.24 -9.09
N ARG A 104 1.07 9.40 -9.79
CA ARG A 104 0.87 8.89 -11.15
C ARG A 104 0.17 9.90 -12.03
N THR A 105 0.43 9.85 -13.33
CA THR A 105 -0.26 10.65 -14.35
C THR A 105 -1.55 9.96 -14.80
N CYS A 106 -2.34 10.58 -15.68
CA CYS A 106 -3.34 9.85 -16.47
C CYS A 106 -2.65 8.93 -17.49
N LEU A 107 -3.40 8.07 -18.17
CA LEU A 107 -2.93 7.43 -19.40
C LEU A 107 -2.86 8.49 -20.50
N LEU A 108 -1.69 8.63 -21.10
CA LEU A 108 -1.41 9.67 -22.08
C LEU A 108 -1.02 9.03 -23.42
N PRO A 109 -1.53 9.56 -24.55
CA PRO A 109 -1.08 9.12 -25.86
C PRO A 109 0.32 9.66 -26.18
N ASP A 110 1.00 9.00 -27.12
CA ASP A 110 2.28 9.49 -27.64
C ASP A 110 2.07 10.82 -28.37
N ARG A 111 2.98 11.77 -28.16
CA ARG A 111 2.99 13.04 -28.89
C ARG A 111 4.41 13.63 -28.95
N GLN A 112 4.65 14.51 -29.92
CA GLN A 112 5.99 15.11 -30.09
C GLN A 112 6.36 16.06 -28.94
N GLU A 113 5.41 16.89 -28.51
CA GLU A 113 5.65 17.90 -27.48
C GLU A 113 5.59 17.28 -26.07
N PRO A 114 6.61 17.45 -25.20
CA PRO A 114 6.58 16.90 -23.85
C PRO A 114 5.36 17.34 -23.04
N TYR A 115 4.85 16.46 -22.18
CA TYR A 115 3.82 16.80 -21.19
C TYR A 115 4.42 17.56 -20.01
N LEU A 116 3.67 18.48 -19.40
CA LEU A 116 4.10 19.10 -18.14
C LEU A 116 3.85 18.15 -16.97
N LEU A 117 4.91 17.59 -16.37
CA LEU A 117 4.77 16.53 -15.36
C LEU A 117 3.84 16.94 -14.21
N SER A 118 4.08 18.11 -13.61
CA SER A 118 3.27 18.63 -12.50
C SER A 118 1.79 18.78 -12.86
N LEU A 119 1.50 19.19 -14.10
CA LEU A 119 0.13 19.31 -14.62
C LEU A 119 -0.53 17.94 -14.76
N GLU A 120 0.18 16.94 -15.30
CA GLU A 120 -0.36 15.59 -15.47
C GLU A 120 -0.60 14.88 -14.13
N LEU A 121 0.28 15.09 -13.15
CA LEU A 121 0.08 14.62 -11.78
C LEU A 121 -1.14 15.29 -11.13
N ALA A 122 -1.32 16.60 -11.33
CA ALA A 122 -2.49 17.34 -10.85
C ALA A 122 -3.79 16.85 -11.51
N ARG A 123 -3.78 16.64 -12.84
CA ARG A 123 -4.92 16.13 -13.61
C ARG A 123 -5.37 14.78 -13.08
N HIS A 124 -4.43 13.86 -12.89
CA HIS A 124 -4.75 12.54 -12.34
C HIS A 124 -5.35 12.66 -10.93
N ARG A 125 -4.77 13.49 -10.05
CA ARG A 125 -5.31 13.66 -8.70
C ARG A 125 -6.72 14.25 -8.70
N ILE A 126 -7.00 15.23 -9.55
CA ILE A 126 -8.35 15.81 -9.71
C ILE A 126 -9.34 14.75 -10.21
N MET A 127 -8.97 13.97 -11.23
CA MET A 127 -9.78 12.86 -11.73
C MET A 127 -10.09 11.86 -10.61
N MET A 128 -9.08 11.48 -9.82
CA MET A 128 -9.25 10.56 -8.70
C MET A 128 -10.26 11.09 -7.66
N ILE A 129 -10.23 12.39 -7.35
CA ILE A 129 -11.20 13.01 -6.43
C ILE A 129 -12.62 12.93 -6.98
N LEU A 130 -12.82 13.25 -8.26
CA LEU A 130 -14.13 13.15 -8.90
C LEU A 130 -14.67 11.72 -8.85
N ASN A 131 -13.84 10.74 -9.23
CA ASN A 131 -14.22 9.32 -9.20
C ASN A 131 -14.58 8.87 -7.77
N LYS A 132 -13.81 9.32 -6.76
CA LYS A 132 -14.09 8.94 -5.36
C LYS A 132 -15.28 9.67 -4.75
N LEU A 133 -15.60 10.90 -5.16
CA LEU A 133 -16.84 11.54 -4.75
C LEU A 133 -18.07 10.74 -5.17
N GLU A 134 -18.04 10.16 -6.37
CA GLU A 134 -19.07 9.26 -6.88
C GLU A 134 -19.03 7.90 -6.16
N GLN A 135 -17.89 7.21 -6.20
CA GLN A 135 -17.74 5.87 -5.62
C GLN A 135 -18.06 5.81 -4.12
N TRP A 136 -17.71 6.85 -3.36
CA TRP A 136 -18.00 6.95 -1.93
C TRP A 136 -19.34 7.60 -1.60
N SER A 137 -20.16 7.93 -2.62
CA SER A 137 -21.47 8.58 -2.47
C SER A 137 -21.40 9.87 -1.62
N LEU A 138 -20.43 10.73 -1.92
CA LEU A 138 -20.19 12.02 -1.24
C LEU A 138 -20.63 13.24 -2.09
N PHE A 139 -21.47 13.01 -3.10
CA PHE A 139 -22.02 14.07 -3.97
C PHE A 139 -23.03 14.98 -3.26
N ASP A 140 -23.48 14.60 -2.05
CA ASP A 140 -24.40 15.36 -1.20
C ASP A 140 -23.71 16.48 -0.41
N LEU A 141 -22.37 16.57 -0.46
CA LEU A 141 -21.62 17.60 0.24
C LEU A 141 -21.97 18.99 -0.32
N PRO A 142 -22.31 19.98 0.54
CA PRO A 142 -22.63 21.32 0.08
C PRO A 142 -21.37 21.97 -0.49
N ALA A 143 -21.51 22.81 -1.54
CA ALA A 143 -20.38 23.49 -2.18
C ALA A 143 -19.53 24.33 -1.19
N GLU A 144 -20.13 24.81 -0.11
CA GLU A 144 -19.47 25.55 0.98
C GLU A 144 -18.64 24.66 1.93
N HIS A 145 -18.73 23.34 1.80
CA HIS A 145 -17.94 22.40 2.59
C HIS A 145 -16.44 22.68 2.38
N PRO A 146 -15.62 22.76 3.45
CA PRO A 146 -14.21 23.15 3.34
C PRO A 146 -13.42 22.32 2.31
N VAL A 147 -13.64 21.00 2.29
CA VAL A 147 -12.99 20.08 1.33
C VAL A 147 -13.37 20.40 -0.12
N LEU A 148 -14.64 20.74 -0.39
CA LEU A 148 -15.08 21.08 -1.73
C LEU A 148 -14.59 22.46 -2.16
N ARG A 149 -14.56 23.45 -1.26
CA ARG A 149 -13.93 24.76 -1.55
C ARG A 149 -12.45 24.63 -1.89
N GLN A 150 -11.72 23.79 -1.16
CA GLN A 150 -10.31 23.52 -1.45
C GLN A 150 -10.14 22.76 -2.78
N PHE A 151 -11.02 21.81 -3.08
CA PHE A 151 -11.01 21.10 -4.36
C PHE A 151 -11.31 22.04 -5.55
N GLU A 152 -12.28 22.95 -5.41
CA GLU A 152 -12.55 23.97 -6.43
C GLU A 152 -11.38 24.95 -6.60
N ALA A 153 -10.68 25.33 -5.52
CA ALA A 153 -9.45 26.10 -5.63
C ALA A 153 -8.36 25.33 -6.40
N ALA A 154 -8.24 24.02 -6.19
CA ALA A 154 -7.32 23.18 -6.95
C ALA A 154 -7.65 23.17 -8.45
N ARG A 155 -8.95 23.09 -8.81
CA ARG A 155 -9.41 23.18 -10.20
C ARG A 155 -9.12 24.55 -10.81
N GLY A 156 -9.28 25.63 -10.04
CA GLY A 156 -8.93 26.99 -10.45
C GLY A 156 -7.45 27.14 -10.82
N GLU A 157 -6.55 26.66 -9.95
CA GLU A 157 -5.10 26.65 -10.22
C GLU A 157 -4.73 25.73 -11.40
N PHE A 158 -5.43 24.60 -11.56
CA PHE A 158 -5.25 23.72 -12.71
C PHE A 158 -5.66 24.42 -14.02
N THR A 159 -6.78 25.15 -14.02
CA THR A 159 -7.20 25.98 -15.16
C THR A 159 -6.19 27.09 -15.44
N ALA A 160 -5.66 27.75 -14.41
CA ALA A 160 -4.61 28.76 -14.58
C ALA A 160 -3.36 28.17 -15.25
N ALA A 161 -2.94 26.97 -14.86
CA ALA A 161 -1.83 26.27 -15.50
C ALA A 161 -2.10 25.95 -16.99
N LEU A 162 -3.31 25.51 -17.33
CA LEU A 162 -3.70 25.28 -18.72
C LEU A 162 -3.70 26.57 -19.55
N VAL A 163 -4.21 27.68 -19.00
CA VAL A 163 -4.24 28.99 -19.67
C VAL A 163 -2.82 29.50 -19.91
N ALA A 164 -1.93 29.38 -18.93
CA ALA A 164 -0.53 29.77 -19.08
C ALA A 164 0.15 28.99 -20.23
N LEU A 165 -0.13 27.69 -20.39
CA LEU A 165 0.40 26.89 -21.51
C LEU A 165 -0.14 27.30 -22.90
N CYS A 166 -1.23 28.06 -22.98
CA CYS A 166 -1.74 28.55 -24.27
C CYS A 166 -0.85 29.64 -24.89
N HIS A 167 -0.01 30.30 -24.10
CA HIS A 167 0.92 31.30 -24.63
C HIS A 167 2.06 30.63 -25.38
N ARG A 168 2.11 30.85 -26.70
CA ARG A 168 3.11 30.27 -27.60
C ARG A 168 3.98 31.35 -28.24
N VAL A 169 5.25 31.04 -28.44
CA VAL A 169 6.22 31.90 -29.11
C VAL A 169 6.80 31.14 -30.30
N THR A 170 6.98 31.83 -31.43
CA THR A 170 7.64 31.28 -32.61
C THR A 170 9.09 31.73 -32.66
N THR A 171 10.02 30.78 -32.64
CA THR A 171 11.46 31.05 -32.78
C THR A 171 12.01 30.23 -33.95
N ASN A 172 12.69 30.86 -34.90
CA ASN A 172 13.25 30.19 -36.10
C ASN A 172 12.22 29.35 -36.88
N GLY A 173 10.96 29.78 -36.95
CA GLY A 173 9.89 29.09 -37.69
C GLY A 173 9.20 27.95 -36.93
N VAL A 174 9.68 27.58 -35.73
CA VAL A 174 9.06 26.55 -34.87
C VAL A 174 8.21 27.24 -33.80
N SER A 175 6.94 26.84 -33.68
CA SER A 175 6.02 27.33 -32.64
C SER A 175 6.07 26.41 -31.42
N GLY A 176 6.43 26.97 -30.26
CA GLY A 176 6.53 26.25 -29.00
C GLY A 176 5.91 27.03 -27.85
N PRO A 177 5.69 26.40 -26.68
CA PRO A 177 5.25 27.11 -25.48
C PRO A 177 6.31 28.15 -25.06
N ASP A 178 5.84 29.32 -24.61
CA ASP A 178 6.72 30.38 -24.11
C ASP A 178 7.41 29.94 -22.80
N PRO A 179 8.75 30.01 -22.67
CA PRO A 179 9.46 29.54 -21.48
C PRO A 179 9.01 30.18 -20.16
N ALA A 180 8.64 31.47 -20.16
CA ALA A 180 8.16 32.12 -18.94
C ALA A 180 6.76 31.62 -18.56
N SER A 181 5.89 31.47 -19.55
CA SER A 181 4.55 30.93 -19.38
C SER A 181 4.56 29.46 -18.94
N MET A 182 5.58 28.67 -19.32
CA MET A 182 5.75 27.30 -18.83
C MET A 182 6.14 27.23 -17.35
N LEU A 183 7.01 28.13 -16.89
CA LEU A 183 7.38 28.21 -15.48
C LEU A 183 6.18 28.64 -14.64
N GLU A 184 5.37 29.57 -15.15
CA GLU A 184 4.10 29.96 -14.55
C GLU A 184 3.11 28.78 -14.50
N ALA A 185 2.99 28.02 -15.59
CA ALA A 185 2.16 26.84 -15.67
C ALA A 185 2.60 25.75 -14.68
N ASP A 186 3.91 25.48 -14.55
CA ASP A 186 4.44 24.52 -13.59
C ASP A 186 4.16 24.95 -12.15
N ALA A 187 4.34 26.23 -11.83
CA ALA A 187 4.04 26.77 -10.50
C ALA A 187 2.55 26.64 -10.16
N ALA A 188 1.66 26.98 -11.11
CA ALA A 188 0.22 26.82 -10.95
C ALA A 188 -0.19 25.35 -10.82
N ALA A 189 0.40 24.46 -11.63
CA ALA A 189 0.16 23.02 -11.56
C ALA A 189 0.62 22.41 -10.22
N LYS A 190 1.77 22.83 -9.68
CA LYS A 190 2.24 22.43 -8.35
C LYS A 190 1.29 22.90 -7.23
N ARG A 191 0.75 24.13 -7.32
CA ARG A 191 -0.28 24.61 -6.40
C ARG A 191 -1.56 23.79 -6.51
N ALA A 192 -2.04 23.54 -7.72
CA ALA A 192 -3.20 22.68 -7.98
C ALA A 192 -3.02 21.28 -7.38
N LEU A 193 -1.85 20.66 -7.61
CA LEU A 193 -1.52 19.35 -7.08
C LEU A 193 -1.53 19.35 -5.54
N SER A 194 -0.90 20.34 -4.90
CA SER A 194 -0.87 20.42 -3.42
C SER A 194 -2.28 20.59 -2.82
N LEU A 195 -3.11 21.47 -3.38
CA LEU A 195 -4.50 21.66 -2.94
C LEU A 195 -5.31 20.37 -3.12
N ALA A 196 -5.16 19.69 -4.25
CA ALA A 196 -5.87 18.46 -4.56
C ALA A 196 -5.43 17.28 -3.67
N ILE A 197 -4.13 17.08 -3.42
CA ILE A 197 -3.64 16.02 -2.53
C ILE A 197 -4.21 16.21 -1.12
N ASP A 198 -4.15 17.43 -0.59
CA ASP A 198 -4.63 17.68 0.76
C ASP A 198 -6.16 17.60 0.86
N ALA A 199 -6.91 18.07 -0.15
CA ALA A 199 -8.36 17.88 -0.23
C ALA A 199 -8.73 16.38 -0.33
N GLY A 200 -7.98 15.60 -1.10
CA GLY A 200 -8.18 14.15 -1.23
C GLY A 200 -7.98 13.40 0.08
N GLU A 201 -6.96 13.73 0.87
CA GLU A 201 -6.78 13.13 2.20
C GLU A 201 -7.90 13.51 3.16
N GLN A 202 -8.32 14.79 3.18
CA GLN A 202 -9.46 15.21 3.98
C GLN A 202 -10.76 14.51 3.57
N LEU A 203 -10.97 14.28 2.26
CA LEU A 203 -12.11 13.53 1.75
C LEU A 203 -12.09 12.07 2.19
N ALA A 204 -10.92 11.42 2.16
CA ALA A 204 -10.76 10.04 2.62
C ALA A 204 -11.04 9.92 4.13
N LEU A 205 -10.57 10.86 4.95
CA LEU A 205 -10.87 10.90 6.37
C LEU A 205 -12.37 11.11 6.65
N LEU A 206 -13.03 12.00 5.90
CA LEU A 206 -14.47 12.22 5.99
C LEU A 206 -15.26 10.96 5.61
N HIS A 207 -14.84 10.26 4.56
CA HIS A 207 -15.40 8.96 4.19
C HIS A 207 -15.28 7.96 5.34
N GLY A 208 -14.09 7.83 5.93
CA GLY A 208 -13.85 6.96 7.07
C GLY A 208 -14.70 7.30 8.29
N GLU A 209 -14.88 8.59 8.61
CA GLU A 209 -15.76 9.04 9.70
C GLU A 209 -17.23 8.58 9.47
N ARG A 210 -17.75 8.78 8.25
CA ARG A 210 -19.10 8.33 7.87
C ARG A 210 -19.23 6.81 7.99
N GLN A 211 -18.27 6.05 7.46
CA GLN A 211 -18.29 4.59 7.50
C GLN A 211 -18.15 4.05 8.93
N LEU A 212 -17.27 4.62 9.75
CA LEU A 212 -17.12 4.24 11.16
C LEU A 212 -18.42 4.42 11.93
N LYS A 213 -19.10 5.56 11.74
CA LYS A 213 -20.40 5.82 12.37
C LYS A 213 -21.42 4.74 12.01
N LEU A 214 -21.54 4.41 10.72
CA LEU A 214 -22.46 3.38 10.24
C LEU A 214 -22.10 1.98 10.78
N ARG A 215 -20.81 1.65 10.88
CA ARG A 215 -20.34 0.40 11.52
C ARG A 215 -20.69 0.34 13.00
N LEU A 216 -20.49 1.44 13.73
CA LEU A 216 -20.82 1.53 15.15
C LEU A 216 -22.33 1.50 15.40
N GLU A 217 -23.15 2.06 14.52
CA GLU A 217 -24.61 1.94 14.57
C GLU A 217 -25.10 0.54 14.15
N GLY A 218 -24.33 -0.17 13.33
CA GLY A 218 -24.57 -1.57 12.90
C GLY A 218 -25.86 -1.79 12.12
N SER A 219 -26.57 -0.71 11.77
CA SER A 219 -27.74 -0.72 10.89
C SER A 219 -27.38 -1.32 9.53
N LEU A 220 -26.28 -0.90 8.91
CA LEU A 220 -25.82 -1.45 7.63
C LEU A 220 -25.60 -2.96 7.66
N PHE A 221 -24.91 -3.47 8.67
CA PHE A 221 -24.65 -4.92 8.78
C PHE A 221 -25.94 -5.70 9.03
N LYS A 222 -26.84 -5.15 9.87
CA LYS A 222 -28.14 -5.75 10.14
C LYS A 222 -29.01 -5.79 8.88
N ASP A 223 -29.15 -4.67 8.18
CA ASP A 223 -29.94 -4.57 6.95
C ASP A 223 -29.41 -5.52 5.86
N ALA A 224 -28.09 -5.61 5.72
CA ALA A 224 -27.43 -6.54 4.81
C ALA A 224 -27.68 -8.01 5.19
N SER A 225 -27.58 -8.33 6.48
CA SER A 225 -27.84 -9.68 7.00
C SER A 225 -29.31 -10.08 6.84
N ASP A 226 -30.24 -9.16 7.09
CA ASP A 226 -31.68 -9.39 6.97
C ASP A 226 -32.04 -9.69 5.49
N ARG A 227 -31.59 -8.85 4.54
CA ARG A 227 -31.78 -9.11 3.09
C ARG A 227 -31.14 -10.41 2.62
N ALA A 228 -29.98 -10.78 3.16
CA ALA A 228 -29.33 -12.05 2.83
C ALA A 228 -30.13 -13.26 3.33
N SER A 229 -30.79 -13.14 4.49
CA SER A 229 -31.64 -14.20 5.05
C SER A 229 -32.96 -14.41 4.27
N GLU A 230 -33.46 -13.36 3.61
CA GLU A 230 -34.65 -13.41 2.76
C GLU A 230 -34.39 -14.06 1.39
N ALA A 231 -33.13 -14.09 0.92
CA ALA A 231 -32.77 -14.76 -0.32
C ALA A 231 -32.85 -16.29 -0.17
N MET A 232 -33.78 -16.93 -0.89
CA MET A 232 -34.07 -18.38 -0.80
C MET A 232 -32.88 -19.32 -1.06
N THR A 233 -31.79 -18.83 -1.62
CA THR A 233 -30.54 -19.56 -1.82
C THR A 233 -29.41 -18.84 -1.09
N GLY A 234 -29.00 -19.36 0.06
CA GLY A 234 -27.80 -18.86 0.75
C GLY A 234 -26.59 -18.95 -0.17
N ASP A 235 -25.95 -17.81 -0.44
CA ASP A 235 -24.74 -17.76 -1.24
C ASP A 235 -23.56 -18.34 -0.45
N ARG A 236 -23.24 -19.61 -0.72
CA ARG A 236 -22.13 -20.35 -0.08
C ARG A 236 -20.75 -19.75 -0.36
N SER A 237 -20.64 -18.76 -1.24
CA SER A 237 -19.40 -18.01 -1.45
C SER A 237 -19.15 -16.98 -0.34
N ILE A 238 -20.16 -16.55 0.42
CA ILE A 238 -20.00 -15.56 1.49
C ILE A 238 -19.44 -16.27 2.75
N PRO A 239 -18.37 -15.76 3.39
CA PRO A 239 -17.86 -16.31 4.65
C PRO A 239 -18.87 -16.20 5.81
N ASP A 240 -18.87 -17.18 6.73
CA ASP A 240 -19.74 -17.13 7.92
C ASP A 240 -19.55 -15.83 8.73
N GLY A 241 -20.67 -15.20 9.11
CA GLY A 241 -20.67 -13.96 9.88
C GLY A 241 -20.34 -12.71 9.05
N ALA A 242 -20.41 -12.81 7.72
CA ALA A 242 -20.34 -11.69 6.79
C ALA A 242 -21.64 -11.55 5.98
N ALA A 243 -21.86 -10.36 5.43
CA ALA A 243 -23.02 -10.04 4.59
C ALA A 243 -22.58 -9.24 3.36
N LYS A 244 -23.25 -9.43 2.22
CA LYS A 244 -23.02 -8.59 1.03
C LYS A 244 -23.54 -7.19 1.27
N ASN A 245 -22.76 -6.19 0.88
CA ASN A 245 -23.21 -4.80 0.95
C ASN A 245 -24.40 -4.61 -0.01
N PRO A 246 -25.58 -4.15 0.48
CA PRO A 246 -26.73 -3.92 -0.37
C PRO A 246 -26.49 -2.90 -1.49
N ASP A 247 -25.59 -1.95 -1.26
CA ASP A 247 -25.35 -0.81 -2.15
C ASP A 247 -24.02 -0.92 -2.92
N GLY A 248 -23.22 -1.96 -2.66
CA GLY A 248 -21.87 -2.13 -3.23
C GLY A 248 -21.69 -3.49 -3.92
N VAL A 249 -21.47 -3.47 -5.23
CA VAL A 249 -21.16 -4.68 -6.00
C VAL A 249 -19.80 -5.23 -5.58
N GLY A 250 -19.69 -6.54 -5.35
CA GLY A 250 -18.42 -7.17 -4.98
C GLY A 250 -18.04 -7.03 -3.50
N VAL A 251 -18.73 -6.17 -2.73
CA VAL A 251 -18.29 -5.77 -1.39
C VAL A 251 -18.92 -6.66 -0.32
N VAL A 252 -18.07 -7.36 0.44
CA VAL A 252 -18.51 -8.21 1.57
C VAL A 252 -18.14 -7.56 2.90
N MET A 253 -19.16 -7.28 3.72
CA MET A 253 -19.02 -6.69 5.04
C MET A 253 -18.84 -7.77 6.10
N PRO A 254 -17.71 -7.80 6.83
CA PRO A 254 -17.53 -8.69 7.95
C PRO A 254 -18.17 -8.10 9.22
N GLY A 255 -18.06 -8.83 10.33
CA GLY A 255 -18.37 -8.31 11.67
C GLY A 255 -17.51 -7.11 12.08
N PRO A 256 -17.57 -6.70 13.37
CA PRO A 256 -16.86 -5.51 13.84
C PRO A 256 -15.35 -5.62 13.60
N ALA A 257 -14.74 -4.56 13.08
CA ALA A 257 -13.31 -4.54 12.76
C ALA A 257 -12.46 -4.85 14.00
N GLN A 258 -11.36 -5.55 13.79
CA GLN A 258 -10.41 -5.90 14.84
C GLN A 258 -9.07 -5.21 14.60
N VAL A 259 -8.45 -4.72 15.67
CA VAL A 259 -7.09 -4.16 15.62
C VAL A 259 -6.12 -5.14 16.25
N GLY A 260 -5.01 -5.44 15.58
CA GLY A 260 -4.02 -6.40 16.08
C GLY A 260 -2.60 -5.94 15.84
N CYS A 261 -1.65 -6.75 16.31
CA CYS A 261 -0.24 -6.55 16.05
C CYS A 261 0.43 -7.90 15.79
N ALA A 262 1.33 -7.95 14.83
CA ALA A 262 2.22 -9.08 14.64
C ALA A 262 3.31 -9.06 15.73
N VAL A 263 3.68 -10.24 16.21
CA VAL A 263 4.64 -10.39 17.31
C VAL A 263 5.78 -11.28 16.87
N ASN A 264 6.95 -10.68 16.60
CA ASN A 264 8.16 -11.45 16.34
C ASN A 264 8.52 -12.30 17.59
N PRO A 265 8.51 -13.64 17.50
CA PRO A 265 8.66 -14.51 18.66
C PRO A 265 10.09 -14.51 19.25
N ALA A 266 11.06 -13.88 18.60
CA ALA A 266 12.46 -13.84 19.06
C ALA A 266 12.62 -13.29 20.48
N LEU A 267 11.75 -12.35 20.89
CA LEU A 267 11.75 -11.73 22.21
C LEU A 267 10.38 -11.87 22.88
N PHE A 268 10.37 -12.27 24.15
CA PHE A 268 9.19 -12.25 25.02
C PHE A 268 9.55 -11.57 26.34
N SER A 269 8.76 -10.56 26.73
CA SER A 269 8.85 -9.94 28.04
C SER A 269 7.48 -9.50 28.53
N ASP A 270 7.31 -9.38 29.85
CA ASP A 270 6.05 -8.91 30.44
C ASP A 270 5.71 -7.47 30.00
N ALA A 271 6.72 -6.65 29.71
CA ALA A 271 6.52 -5.31 29.17
C ALA A 271 5.87 -5.35 27.78
N LEU A 272 6.40 -6.18 26.86
CA LEU A 272 5.85 -6.37 25.53
C LEU A 272 4.44 -6.98 25.58
N ALA A 273 4.24 -7.98 26.44
CA ALA A 273 2.94 -8.59 26.69
C ALA A 273 1.88 -7.57 27.15
N ARG A 274 2.26 -6.64 28.05
CA ARG A 274 1.37 -5.56 28.50
C ARG A 274 1.00 -4.59 27.38
N VAL A 275 1.95 -4.25 26.50
CA VAL A 275 1.67 -3.41 25.33
C VAL A 275 0.61 -4.08 24.47
N VAL A 276 0.81 -5.35 24.10
CA VAL A 276 -0.15 -6.11 23.29
C VAL A 276 -1.54 -6.16 23.94
N ALA A 277 -1.63 -6.45 25.24
CA ALA A 277 -2.91 -6.50 25.95
C ALA A 277 -3.65 -5.14 25.96
N GLY A 278 -2.91 -4.03 25.97
CA GLY A 278 -3.46 -2.68 25.88
C GLY A 278 -3.89 -2.29 24.47
N THR A 279 -3.15 -2.71 23.45
CA THR A 279 -3.30 -2.20 22.07
C THR A 279 -4.08 -3.10 21.12
N CYS A 280 -4.26 -4.38 21.44
CA CYS A 280 -4.73 -5.38 20.47
C CYS A 280 -6.00 -6.14 20.90
N ASP A 281 -6.85 -6.45 19.91
CA ASP A 281 -7.95 -7.41 19.99
C ASP A 281 -7.53 -8.83 19.61
N PHE A 282 -6.42 -8.99 18.89
CA PHE A 282 -5.83 -10.27 18.49
C PHE A 282 -4.32 -10.11 18.27
N VAL A 283 -3.60 -11.24 18.24
CA VAL A 283 -2.18 -11.28 17.84
C VAL A 283 -2.01 -12.07 16.56
N THR A 284 -1.08 -11.62 15.72
CA THR A 284 -0.60 -12.41 14.58
C THR A 284 0.76 -12.98 14.93
N MET A 285 0.91 -14.30 14.83
CA MET A 285 2.18 -14.98 14.97
C MET A 285 2.81 -15.19 13.60
N PRO A 286 3.92 -14.51 13.27
CA PRO A 286 4.71 -14.80 12.07
C PRO A 286 5.22 -16.24 12.11
N MET A 287 5.00 -16.99 11.03
CA MET A 287 5.44 -18.39 10.89
C MET A 287 6.46 -18.54 9.78
N ARG A 288 7.46 -17.64 9.74
CA ARG A 288 8.52 -17.66 8.71
C ARG A 288 9.23 -19.01 8.74
N TRP A 289 9.49 -19.58 7.56
CA TRP A 289 10.11 -20.89 7.44
C TRP A 289 11.47 -20.92 8.15
N ILE A 290 12.28 -19.86 7.99
CA ILE A 290 13.59 -19.73 8.63
C ILE A 290 13.54 -19.79 10.16
N ASP A 291 12.45 -19.32 10.79
CA ASP A 291 12.28 -19.37 12.24
C ASP A 291 11.74 -20.71 12.71
N MET A 292 10.83 -21.31 11.93
CA MET A 292 10.17 -22.56 12.27
C MET A 292 11.08 -23.77 12.03
N GLU A 293 11.91 -23.76 10.99
CA GLU A 293 12.83 -24.84 10.59
C GLU A 293 14.17 -24.23 10.12
N PRO A 294 14.98 -23.69 11.05
CA PRO A 294 16.26 -23.06 10.71
C PRO A 294 17.27 -24.04 10.12
N THR A 295 17.14 -25.33 10.41
CA THR A 295 17.93 -26.41 9.82
C THR A 295 16.98 -27.47 9.31
N GLU A 296 17.25 -28.00 8.12
CA GLU A 296 16.44 -29.05 7.48
C GLU A 296 16.08 -30.17 8.45
N GLY A 297 14.79 -30.45 8.59
CA GLY A 297 14.22 -31.47 9.47
C GLY A 297 14.20 -31.11 10.96
N LYS A 298 14.74 -29.96 11.38
CA LYS A 298 14.84 -29.55 12.79
C LYS A 298 13.99 -28.31 13.08
N TYR A 299 12.80 -28.55 13.62
CA TYR A 299 11.86 -27.50 13.94
C TYR A 299 12.12 -26.83 15.30
N SER A 300 11.89 -25.52 15.36
CA SER A 300 12.04 -24.67 16.56
C SER A 300 10.70 -24.02 16.91
N PHE A 301 10.00 -24.56 17.91
CA PHE A 301 8.68 -24.05 18.32
C PHE A 301 8.65 -23.28 19.63
N ALA A 302 9.67 -23.45 20.49
CA ALA A 302 9.63 -22.98 21.87
C ALA A 302 9.30 -21.48 22.02
N LYS A 303 9.86 -20.64 21.15
CA LYS A 303 9.65 -19.18 21.15
C LYS A 303 8.20 -18.82 20.78
N THR A 304 7.68 -19.45 19.73
CA THR A 304 6.30 -19.26 19.24
C THR A 304 5.29 -19.82 20.23
N ASP A 305 5.53 -21.01 20.77
CA ASP A 305 4.68 -21.66 21.78
C ASP A 305 4.49 -20.75 23.00
N LYS A 306 5.57 -20.09 23.47
CA LYS A 306 5.51 -19.19 24.62
C LYS A 306 4.53 -18.03 24.40
N TRP A 307 4.56 -17.41 23.23
CA TRP A 307 3.64 -16.33 22.88
C TRP A 307 2.20 -16.82 22.70
N ILE A 308 2.01 -17.97 22.04
CA ILE A 308 0.68 -18.58 21.86
C ILE A 308 0.07 -18.98 23.21
N GLU A 309 0.86 -19.59 24.10
CA GLU A 309 0.41 -19.97 25.43
C GLU A 309 -0.02 -18.74 26.22
N TRP A 310 0.78 -17.68 26.23
CA TRP A 310 0.42 -16.43 26.87
C TRP A 310 -0.88 -15.84 26.29
N ALA A 311 -0.99 -15.74 24.96
CA ALA A 311 -2.15 -15.17 24.28
C ALA A 311 -3.44 -15.92 24.63
N VAL A 312 -3.40 -17.26 24.58
CA VAL A 312 -4.58 -18.12 24.81
C VAL A 312 -4.91 -18.28 26.30
N ARG A 313 -3.91 -18.51 27.15
CA ARG A 313 -4.15 -18.83 28.57
C ARG A 313 -4.29 -17.59 29.44
N SER A 314 -3.44 -16.60 29.22
CA SER A 314 -3.35 -15.41 30.07
C SER A 314 -4.15 -14.24 29.51
N ALA A 315 -3.90 -13.85 28.25
CA ALA A 315 -4.49 -12.64 27.66
C ALA A 315 -5.90 -12.85 27.08
N LYS A 316 -6.29 -14.10 26.80
CA LYS A 316 -7.55 -14.46 26.11
C LYS A 316 -7.70 -13.79 24.75
N LEU A 317 -6.59 -13.58 24.05
CA LEU A 317 -6.56 -13.00 22.73
C LEU A 317 -6.61 -14.09 21.66
N PRO A 318 -7.46 -13.96 20.62
CA PRO A 318 -7.38 -14.79 19.42
C PRO A 318 -5.98 -14.74 18.79
N VAL A 319 -5.56 -15.88 18.25
CA VAL A 319 -4.28 -16.03 17.54
C VAL A 319 -4.55 -16.27 16.06
N HIS A 320 -4.05 -15.36 15.23
CA HIS A 320 -3.88 -15.57 13.80
C HIS A 320 -2.44 -16.02 13.54
N ALA A 321 -2.19 -16.83 12.53
CA ALA A 321 -0.83 -17.26 12.21
C ALA A 321 -0.55 -17.30 10.71
N GLY A 322 0.72 -17.16 10.37
CA GLY A 322 1.23 -17.22 9.01
C GLY A 322 2.09 -15.99 8.66
N PRO A 323 2.40 -15.78 7.38
CA PRO A 323 2.19 -16.74 6.29
C PRO A 323 2.87 -18.07 6.58
N LEU A 324 2.22 -19.19 6.22
CA LEU A 324 2.87 -20.50 6.29
C LEU A 324 3.97 -20.62 5.24
N ILE A 325 3.74 -20.04 4.05
CA ILE A 325 4.72 -19.98 2.97
C ILE A 325 4.92 -18.54 2.52
N ASP A 326 6.17 -18.10 2.57
CA ASP A 326 6.62 -16.79 2.12
C ASP A 326 8.07 -16.95 1.65
N PHE A 327 8.28 -16.69 0.36
CA PHE A 327 9.58 -16.90 -0.30
C PHE A 327 10.44 -15.64 -0.36
N ARG A 328 10.11 -14.60 0.40
CA ARG A 328 11.02 -13.47 0.60
C ARG A 328 12.31 -13.95 1.27
N GLU A 329 13.44 -13.36 0.89
CA GLU A 329 14.78 -13.73 1.41
C GLU A 329 14.83 -13.78 2.95
N ILE A 330 14.17 -12.83 3.63
CA ILE A 330 14.12 -12.77 5.10
C ILE A 330 13.29 -13.89 5.76
N SER A 331 12.57 -14.70 4.99
CA SER A 331 11.62 -15.71 5.46
C SER A 331 12.07 -17.14 5.16
N VAL A 332 13.08 -17.33 4.31
CA VAL A 332 13.50 -18.63 3.78
C VAL A 332 14.83 -19.07 4.39
N PRO A 333 14.95 -20.31 4.90
CA PRO A 333 16.22 -20.83 5.38
C PRO A 333 17.19 -21.14 4.22
N GLU A 334 18.48 -20.95 4.45
CA GLU A 334 19.54 -21.09 3.44
C GLU A 334 19.52 -22.47 2.73
N TRP A 335 19.25 -23.54 3.48
CA TRP A 335 19.22 -24.91 2.94
C TRP A 335 18.14 -25.13 1.86
N LEU A 336 17.09 -24.31 1.83
CA LEU A 336 16.00 -24.46 0.85
C LEU A 336 16.41 -24.02 -0.56
N TYR A 337 17.41 -23.12 -0.69
CA TYR A 337 17.85 -22.60 -1.98
C TYR A 337 18.43 -23.67 -2.91
N ILE A 338 18.88 -24.81 -2.37
CA ILE A 338 19.34 -25.96 -3.17
C ILE A 338 18.23 -26.45 -4.13
N TRP A 339 16.96 -26.23 -3.75
CA TRP A 339 15.78 -26.70 -4.47
C TRP A 339 15.10 -25.61 -5.31
N GLU A 340 15.73 -24.43 -5.49
CA GLU A 340 15.11 -23.29 -6.16
C GLU A 340 14.67 -23.57 -7.61
N ASN A 341 15.34 -24.53 -8.27
CA ASN A 341 15.10 -24.93 -9.65
C ASN A 341 14.32 -26.25 -9.77
N ASP A 342 14.02 -26.93 -8.65
CA ASP A 342 13.28 -28.19 -8.60
C ASP A 342 11.92 -28.00 -7.91
N TYR A 343 10.92 -27.65 -8.72
CA TYR A 343 9.57 -27.35 -8.22
C TYR A 343 8.90 -28.55 -7.56
N GLU A 344 9.11 -29.78 -8.05
CA GLU A 344 8.44 -30.96 -7.51
C GLU A 344 8.93 -31.23 -6.09
N THR A 345 10.25 -31.24 -5.90
CA THR A 345 10.84 -31.40 -4.56
C THR A 345 10.48 -30.23 -3.63
N LEU A 346 10.55 -28.98 -4.12
CA LEU A 346 10.14 -27.81 -3.34
C LEU A 346 8.67 -27.93 -2.87
N ARG A 347 7.77 -28.36 -3.74
CA ARG A 347 6.35 -28.54 -3.43
C ARG A 347 6.12 -29.62 -2.38
N GLU A 348 6.89 -30.71 -2.41
CA GLU A 348 6.86 -31.74 -1.36
C GLU A 348 7.35 -31.20 0.00
N LEU A 349 8.44 -30.43 0.01
CA LEU A 349 8.93 -29.77 1.23
C LEU A 349 7.89 -28.80 1.79
N VAL A 350 7.25 -28.01 0.94
CA VAL A 350 6.15 -27.10 1.33
C VAL A 350 4.99 -27.89 1.96
N TYR A 351 4.61 -29.02 1.37
CA TYR A 351 3.55 -29.88 1.88
C TYR A 351 3.87 -30.37 3.30
N GLU A 352 5.06 -30.94 3.52
CA GLU A 352 5.45 -31.45 4.84
C GLU A 352 5.63 -30.33 5.88
N HIS A 353 6.10 -29.15 5.47
CA HIS A 353 6.21 -27.97 6.32
C HIS A 353 4.85 -27.50 6.84
N ILE A 354 3.90 -27.27 5.93
CA ILE A 354 2.52 -26.87 6.28
C ILE A 354 1.87 -27.93 7.17
N LYS A 355 2.02 -29.20 6.81
CA LYS A 355 1.46 -30.31 7.58
C LYS A 355 1.97 -30.32 9.01
N THR A 356 3.27 -30.12 9.20
CA THR A 356 3.90 -30.08 10.53
C THR A 356 3.36 -28.92 11.38
N ILE A 357 3.37 -27.69 10.83
CA ILE A 357 2.93 -26.49 11.56
C ILE A 357 1.44 -26.52 11.87
N VAL A 358 0.60 -26.81 10.87
CA VAL A 358 -0.86 -26.79 11.06
C VAL A 358 -1.29 -27.90 12.01
N THR A 359 -0.71 -29.10 11.92
CA THR A 359 -1.05 -30.20 12.85
C THR A 359 -0.75 -29.83 14.30
N ARG A 360 0.35 -29.10 14.55
CA ARG A 360 0.72 -28.63 15.89
C ARG A 360 -0.27 -27.61 16.44
N TYR A 361 -0.63 -26.60 15.64
CA TYR A 361 -1.35 -25.41 16.15
C TYR A 361 -2.84 -25.36 15.80
N ARG A 362 -3.41 -26.32 15.06
CA ARG A 362 -4.83 -26.35 14.65
C ARG A 362 -5.87 -26.27 15.77
N ARG A 363 -5.48 -26.50 17.03
CA ARG A 363 -6.37 -26.37 18.19
C ARG A 363 -6.40 -24.96 18.77
N THR A 364 -5.39 -24.13 18.49
CA THR A 364 -5.23 -22.78 19.05
C THR A 364 -5.37 -21.69 17.99
N VAL A 365 -4.90 -21.94 16.76
CA VAL A 365 -4.99 -21.00 15.65
C VAL A 365 -6.26 -21.28 14.84
N ALA A 366 -7.13 -20.28 14.72
CA ALA A 366 -8.37 -20.38 13.95
C ALA A 366 -8.24 -19.80 12.52
N ARG A 367 -7.33 -18.85 12.31
CA ARG A 367 -7.13 -18.16 11.03
C ARG A 367 -5.68 -18.29 10.56
N TRP A 368 -5.53 -18.71 9.29
CA TRP A 368 -4.25 -18.97 8.66
C TRP A 368 -4.06 -18.11 7.41
N THR A 369 -3.00 -17.32 7.40
CA THR A 369 -2.41 -16.86 6.13
C THR A 369 -1.62 -18.03 5.55
N VAL A 370 -2.13 -18.62 4.46
CA VAL A 370 -1.53 -19.86 3.93
C VAL A 370 -0.31 -19.60 3.07
N CYS A 371 -0.32 -18.52 2.30
CA CYS A 371 0.84 -18.05 1.56
C CYS A 371 0.81 -16.53 1.42
N SER A 372 1.99 -15.94 1.24
CA SER A 372 2.16 -14.52 0.95
C SER A 372 3.09 -14.32 -0.24
N GLY A 373 2.69 -13.45 -1.17
CA GLY A 373 3.61 -12.91 -2.17
C GLY A 373 4.10 -13.87 -3.27
N LEU A 374 3.50 -15.04 -3.48
CA LEU A 374 3.93 -15.98 -4.54
C LEU A 374 3.97 -15.35 -5.95
N HIS A 375 3.04 -14.43 -6.22
CA HIS A 375 2.94 -13.66 -7.47
C HIS A 375 4.07 -12.64 -7.68
N VAL A 376 4.81 -12.26 -6.64
CA VAL A 376 5.96 -11.36 -6.76
C VAL A 376 7.15 -12.08 -7.41
N ASN A 377 7.29 -13.39 -7.15
CA ASN A 377 8.23 -14.28 -7.82
C ASN A 377 9.70 -13.82 -7.79
N GLU A 378 10.21 -13.44 -6.61
CA GLU A 378 11.57 -12.93 -6.40
C GLU A 378 12.60 -14.07 -6.23
N SER A 379 12.53 -14.83 -5.12
CA SER A 379 13.61 -15.76 -4.75
C SER A 379 13.51 -17.15 -5.39
N PHE A 380 12.29 -17.66 -5.67
CA PHE A 380 12.05 -19.00 -6.22
C PHE A 380 11.30 -18.87 -7.55
N PRO A 381 12.00 -18.70 -8.69
CA PRO A 381 11.37 -18.44 -9.97
C PRO A 381 10.45 -19.59 -10.41
N MET A 382 9.15 -19.31 -10.48
CA MET A 382 8.15 -20.27 -10.93
C MET A 382 7.26 -19.71 -12.04
N THR A 383 6.64 -20.60 -12.82
CA THR A 383 5.64 -20.22 -13.84
C THR A 383 4.31 -19.86 -13.18
N LEU A 384 3.43 -19.17 -13.90
CA LEU A 384 2.09 -18.81 -13.40
C LEU A 384 1.29 -20.05 -12.97
N GLU A 385 1.38 -21.14 -13.73
CA GLU A 385 0.73 -22.42 -13.41
C GLU A 385 1.23 -22.99 -12.07
N ARG A 386 2.56 -22.96 -11.85
CA ARG A 386 3.19 -23.40 -10.60
C ARG A 386 2.81 -22.51 -9.41
N MET A 387 2.71 -21.20 -9.61
CA MET A 387 2.20 -20.29 -8.56
C MET A 387 0.80 -20.70 -8.13
N MET A 388 -0.10 -20.95 -9.08
CA MET A 388 -1.49 -21.32 -8.81
C MET A 388 -1.62 -22.73 -8.22
N ASP A 389 -0.82 -23.69 -8.69
CA ASP A 389 -0.76 -25.04 -8.11
C ASP A 389 -0.30 -24.99 -6.64
N LEU A 390 0.79 -24.28 -6.35
CA LEU A 390 1.29 -24.15 -4.99
C LEU A 390 0.30 -23.42 -4.07
N THR A 391 -0.32 -22.34 -4.57
CA THR A 391 -1.37 -21.61 -3.85
C THR A 391 -2.55 -22.53 -3.50
N ARG A 392 -3.03 -23.30 -4.48
CA ARG A 392 -4.11 -24.27 -4.30
C ARG A 392 -3.72 -25.35 -3.30
N MET A 393 -2.52 -25.90 -3.43
CA MET A 393 -2.00 -26.93 -2.53
C MET A 393 -2.01 -26.43 -1.08
N CYS A 394 -1.49 -25.23 -0.84
CA CYS A 394 -1.42 -24.63 0.50
C CYS A 394 -2.81 -24.50 1.12
N ALA A 395 -3.76 -23.89 0.40
CA ALA A 395 -5.12 -23.68 0.88
C ALA A 395 -5.88 -25.00 1.15
N LEU A 396 -5.80 -25.97 0.23
CA LEU A 396 -6.47 -27.25 0.37
C LEU A 396 -5.89 -28.09 1.52
N LEU A 397 -4.58 -28.08 1.70
CA LEU A 397 -3.92 -28.81 2.78
C LEU A 397 -4.35 -28.30 4.16
N VAL A 398 -4.40 -26.97 4.35
CA VAL A 398 -4.87 -26.39 5.61
C VAL A 398 -6.32 -26.80 5.89
N ARG A 399 -7.22 -26.69 4.90
CA ARG A 399 -8.62 -27.12 5.05
C ARG A 399 -8.75 -28.62 5.34
N LYS A 400 -7.89 -29.46 4.75
CA LYS A 400 -7.86 -30.90 5.03
C LYS A 400 -7.44 -31.21 6.47
N LEU A 401 -6.44 -30.50 7.00
CA LEU A 401 -5.90 -30.72 8.34
C LEU A 401 -6.76 -30.09 9.45
N GLN A 402 -7.44 -28.99 9.12
CA GLN A 402 -8.33 -28.23 9.99
C GLN A 402 -9.55 -27.72 9.18
N PRO A 403 -10.65 -28.51 9.09
CA PRO A 403 -11.84 -28.13 8.32
C PRO A 403 -12.51 -26.83 8.76
N SER A 404 -12.37 -26.45 10.04
CA SER A 404 -12.91 -25.21 10.61
C SER A 404 -12.00 -23.99 10.45
N ALA A 405 -10.82 -24.14 9.83
CA ALA A 405 -9.87 -23.04 9.64
C ALA A 405 -10.46 -21.95 8.74
N LYS A 406 -10.27 -20.69 9.13
CA LYS A 406 -10.45 -19.54 8.25
C LYS A 406 -9.16 -19.31 7.46
N VAL A 407 -9.22 -19.50 6.15
CA VAL A 407 -8.07 -19.46 5.24
C VAL A 407 -8.05 -18.12 4.52
N GLN A 408 -6.88 -17.46 4.50
CA GLN A 408 -6.66 -16.26 3.70
C GLN A 408 -5.35 -16.35 2.91
N ILE A 409 -5.32 -15.68 1.76
CA ILE A 409 -4.14 -15.55 0.90
C ILE A 409 -3.69 -14.09 0.94
N GLU A 410 -2.40 -13.85 1.13
CA GLU A 410 -1.85 -12.51 1.28
C GLU A 410 -1.23 -11.98 -0.02
N ILE A 411 -1.73 -10.81 -0.43
CA ILE A 411 -1.24 -10.01 -1.54
C ILE A 411 -0.13 -9.09 -1.02
N ALA A 412 1.09 -9.34 -1.49
CA ALA A 412 2.28 -8.56 -1.17
C ALA A 412 2.55 -7.55 -2.29
N GLN A 413 3.13 -6.40 -1.94
CA GLN A 413 3.38 -5.30 -2.89
C GLN A 413 2.14 -4.98 -3.77
N PRO A 414 0.98 -4.68 -3.17
CA PRO A 414 -0.31 -4.68 -3.87
C PRO A 414 -0.47 -3.58 -4.94
N TRP A 415 0.44 -2.61 -5.02
CA TRP A 415 0.52 -1.66 -6.14
C TRP A 415 1.20 -2.24 -7.39
N GLY A 416 1.83 -3.41 -7.30
CA GLY A 416 2.35 -4.15 -8.44
C GLY A 416 3.68 -3.65 -9.01
N GLU A 417 4.32 -2.63 -8.42
CA GLU A 417 5.53 -1.95 -8.94
C GLU A 417 6.62 -2.93 -9.46
N TYR A 418 6.78 -4.09 -8.82
CA TYR A 418 7.73 -5.14 -9.21
C TYR A 418 7.50 -5.67 -10.63
N PHE A 419 6.26 -5.68 -11.12
CA PHE A 419 5.90 -6.24 -12.42
C PHE A 419 6.48 -5.43 -13.59
N ALA A 420 6.79 -4.14 -13.39
CA ALA A 420 7.52 -3.34 -14.37
C ALA A 420 8.97 -3.82 -14.57
N ARG A 421 9.54 -4.60 -13.64
CA ARG A 421 10.94 -5.03 -13.65
C ARG A 421 11.13 -6.55 -13.73
N ASN A 422 10.16 -7.32 -13.23
CA ASN A 422 10.21 -8.78 -13.21
C ASN A 422 9.15 -9.40 -14.14
N LYS A 423 9.54 -9.76 -15.36
CA LYS A 423 8.64 -10.39 -16.36
C LYS A 423 8.13 -11.78 -15.95
N ARG A 424 8.77 -12.42 -14.98
CA ARG A 424 8.35 -13.74 -14.48
C ARG A 424 7.29 -13.64 -13.38
N SER A 425 7.06 -12.44 -12.85
CA SER A 425 6.04 -12.19 -11.83
C SER A 425 4.64 -12.06 -12.44
N MET A 426 3.62 -12.00 -11.60
CA MET A 426 2.22 -11.82 -11.99
C MET A 426 1.67 -10.54 -11.37
N PRO A 427 0.90 -9.70 -12.10
CA PRO A 427 0.25 -8.54 -11.50
C PRO A 427 -0.64 -8.92 -10.31
N PRO A 428 -0.69 -8.12 -9.24
CA PRO A 428 -1.27 -8.57 -7.98
C PRO A 428 -2.79 -8.70 -8.03
N LYS A 429 -3.49 -7.86 -8.80
CA LYS A 429 -4.94 -7.99 -9.03
C LYS A 429 -5.27 -9.21 -9.89
N MET A 430 -4.48 -9.49 -10.93
CA MET A 430 -4.60 -10.71 -11.74
C MET A 430 -4.46 -11.96 -10.87
N TYR A 431 -3.45 -12.01 -9.99
CA TYR A 431 -3.29 -13.12 -9.06
C TYR A 431 -4.51 -13.30 -8.15
N ALA A 432 -5.04 -12.20 -7.63
CA ALA A 432 -6.24 -12.23 -6.80
C ALA A 432 -7.48 -12.75 -7.57
N ASP A 433 -7.68 -12.32 -8.82
CA ASP A 433 -8.79 -12.75 -9.67
C ASP A 433 -8.69 -14.23 -10.11
N MET A 434 -7.47 -14.75 -10.27
CA MET A 434 -7.23 -16.14 -10.65
C MET A 434 -7.50 -17.14 -9.51
N ILE A 435 -7.42 -16.72 -8.24
CA ILE A 435 -7.67 -17.58 -7.07
C ILE A 435 -9.06 -18.24 -7.11
N PRO A 436 -10.18 -17.51 -7.23
CA PRO A 436 -11.51 -18.12 -7.30
C PRO A 436 -11.71 -18.90 -8.61
N GLN A 437 -11.16 -18.43 -9.74
CA GLN A 437 -11.22 -19.14 -11.03
C GLN A 437 -10.52 -20.50 -10.97
N ALA A 438 -9.45 -20.61 -10.18
CA ALA A 438 -8.74 -21.85 -9.91
C ALA A 438 -9.44 -22.76 -8.89
N GLY A 439 -10.67 -22.42 -8.44
CA GLY A 439 -11.44 -23.17 -7.46
C GLY A 439 -10.88 -23.10 -6.03
N ILE A 440 -10.05 -22.09 -5.74
CA ILE A 440 -9.42 -21.93 -4.43
C ILE A 440 -10.35 -21.11 -3.53
N MET A 441 -10.99 -21.78 -2.58
CA MET A 441 -11.93 -21.15 -1.66
C MET A 441 -11.19 -20.49 -0.48
N VAL A 442 -11.21 -19.16 -0.43
CA VAL A 442 -10.70 -18.36 0.69
C VAL A 442 -11.84 -17.71 1.50
N ASP A 443 -11.58 -17.46 2.78
CA ASP A 443 -12.46 -16.73 3.70
C ASP A 443 -12.20 -15.22 3.69
N ALA A 444 -11.00 -14.78 3.27
CA ALA A 444 -10.63 -13.37 3.13
C ALA A 444 -9.41 -13.22 2.21
N TYR A 445 -9.23 -12.04 1.62
CA TYR A 445 -7.94 -11.63 1.06
C TYR A 445 -7.17 -10.84 2.11
N ALA A 446 -5.89 -11.14 2.24
CA ALA A 446 -4.97 -10.37 3.07
C ALA A 446 -4.20 -9.38 2.18
N VAL A 447 -4.00 -8.15 2.64
CA VAL A 447 -3.29 -7.10 1.90
C VAL A 447 -2.23 -6.47 2.80
N ARG A 448 -1.00 -6.34 2.28
CA ARG A 448 0.10 -5.67 2.99
C ARG A 448 0.16 -4.19 2.59
N VAL A 449 0.08 -3.30 3.57
CA VAL A 449 0.12 -1.84 3.37
C VAL A 449 1.25 -1.25 4.21
N GLN A 450 2.46 -1.38 3.71
CA GLN A 450 3.67 -0.85 4.32
C GLN A 450 4.23 0.30 3.48
N MET A 451 4.67 1.39 4.11
CA MET A 451 5.17 2.59 3.41
C MET A 451 6.42 3.15 4.10
N GLY A 452 7.08 4.13 3.47
CA GLY A 452 8.18 4.89 4.07
C GLY A 452 9.56 4.25 3.97
N GLN A 453 9.71 3.15 3.24
CA GLN A 453 11.00 2.45 3.11
C GLN A 453 11.46 2.36 1.66
N ALA A 454 12.79 2.37 1.48
CA ALA A 454 13.43 2.25 0.17
C ALA A 454 13.30 0.86 -0.48
N ALA A 455 12.37 0.03 -0.04
CA ALA A 455 12.10 -1.30 -0.58
C ALA A 455 11.05 -1.28 -1.71
N ALA A 456 10.91 -2.37 -2.45
CA ALA A 456 9.87 -2.53 -3.47
C ALA A 456 8.48 -2.57 -2.81
N GLY A 457 7.49 -1.90 -3.40
CA GLY A 457 6.12 -1.87 -2.88
C GLY A 457 5.93 -1.15 -1.54
N ARG A 458 6.96 -0.45 -1.03
CA ARG A 458 6.93 0.32 0.24
C ARG A 458 7.16 1.82 0.07
N SER A 459 6.97 2.32 -1.15
CA SER A 459 7.05 3.75 -1.42
C SER A 459 5.85 4.48 -0.80
N THR A 460 6.10 5.66 -0.22
CA THR A 460 5.09 6.42 0.53
C THR A 460 4.01 6.96 -0.40
N ARG A 461 2.75 6.89 0.04
CA ARG A 461 1.57 7.41 -0.65
C ARG A 461 0.67 8.15 0.35
N ASP A 462 -0.22 8.97 -0.16
CA ASP A 462 -1.25 9.65 0.63
C ASP A 462 -2.38 8.69 1.07
N LEU A 463 -3.17 9.13 2.04
CA LEU A 463 -4.26 8.34 2.61
C LEU A 463 -5.34 7.97 1.57
N MET A 464 -5.64 8.88 0.63
CA MET A 464 -6.63 8.60 -0.43
C MET A 464 -6.16 7.49 -1.36
N ALA A 465 -4.89 7.52 -1.76
CA ALA A 465 -4.27 6.43 -2.54
C ALA A 465 -4.23 5.09 -1.79
N ALA A 466 -4.12 5.12 -0.46
CA ALA A 466 -4.19 3.91 0.35
C ALA A 466 -5.62 3.33 0.42
N VAL A 467 -6.65 4.17 0.55
CA VAL A 467 -8.05 3.71 0.51
C VAL A 467 -8.43 3.24 -0.89
N ASP A 468 -8.00 3.95 -1.93
CA ASP A 468 -8.22 3.54 -3.33
C ASP A 468 -7.65 2.16 -3.63
N LEU A 469 -6.47 1.83 -3.08
CA LEU A 469 -5.93 0.48 -3.14
C LEU A 469 -6.90 -0.53 -2.52
N LEU A 470 -7.39 -0.27 -1.30
CA LEU A 470 -8.26 -1.20 -0.59
C LEU A 470 -9.62 -1.35 -1.27
N ASP A 471 -10.18 -0.27 -1.82
CA ASP A 471 -11.43 -0.32 -2.60
C ASP A 471 -11.32 -1.31 -3.77
N ARG A 472 -10.21 -1.28 -4.52
CA ARG A 472 -9.99 -2.20 -5.66
C ARG A 472 -9.89 -3.68 -5.26
N TYR A 473 -9.38 -3.97 -4.07
CA TYR A 473 -9.36 -5.33 -3.54
C TYR A 473 -10.68 -5.72 -2.89
N ALA A 474 -11.50 -4.76 -2.46
CA ALA A 474 -12.81 -5.04 -1.89
C ALA A 474 -13.80 -5.60 -2.91
N GLU A 475 -13.56 -5.39 -4.21
CA GLU A 475 -14.34 -5.93 -5.33
C GLU A 475 -14.21 -7.46 -5.51
N LEU A 476 -13.35 -8.14 -4.74
CA LEU A 476 -13.08 -9.57 -4.86
C LEU A 476 -14.10 -10.49 -4.17
N ASP A 477 -15.30 -9.99 -3.83
CA ASP A 477 -16.37 -10.76 -3.17
C ASP A 477 -15.96 -11.41 -1.85
N LYS A 478 -14.96 -10.84 -1.16
CA LYS A 478 -14.45 -11.33 0.13
C LYS A 478 -14.03 -10.18 1.04
N PRO A 479 -14.15 -10.35 2.37
CA PRO A 479 -13.59 -9.38 3.32
C PRO A 479 -12.07 -9.23 3.15
N LEU A 480 -11.57 -8.05 3.51
CA LEU A 480 -10.15 -7.75 3.53
C LEU A 480 -9.58 -7.83 4.95
N CYS A 481 -8.39 -8.42 5.07
CA CYS A 481 -7.54 -8.34 6.25
C CYS A 481 -6.29 -7.53 5.88
N VAL A 482 -6.10 -6.34 6.48
CA VAL A 482 -4.85 -5.61 6.32
C VAL A 482 -3.84 -6.24 7.30
N THR A 483 -3.05 -7.20 6.84
CA THR A 483 -2.25 -8.09 7.70
C THR A 483 -0.89 -7.52 8.10
N ALA A 484 -0.41 -6.52 7.37
CA ALA A 484 0.81 -5.79 7.71
C ALA A 484 0.62 -4.31 7.33
N VAL A 485 0.15 -3.51 8.29
CA VAL A 485 0.17 -2.06 8.18
C VAL A 485 1.40 -1.49 8.89
N GLY A 486 2.13 -0.55 8.28
CA GLY A 486 3.31 0.03 8.93
C GLY A 486 3.97 1.19 8.20
N VAL A 487 4.57 2.08 8.99
CA VAL A 487 5.50 3.13 8.56
C VAL A 487 6.66 3.21 9.57
N PRO A 488 7.87 3.60 9.15
CA PRO A 488 8.99 3.70 10.06
C PRO A 488 8.86 4.91 11.00
N SER A 489 9.50 4.81 12.15
CA SER A 489 9.64 5.91 13.13
C SER A 489 10.88 6.77 12.92
N GLN A 490 11.69 6.45 11.91
CA GLN A 490 12.83 7.27 11.49
C GLN A 490 13.14 7.07 10.02
N MET A 491 13.77 8.08 9.42
CA MET A 491 14.32 7.96 8.07
C MET A 491 15.37 6.86 8.06
N ALA A 492 15.17 5.82 7.25
CA ALA A 492 16.21 4.84 7.01
C ALA A 492 17.35 5.55 6.24
N GLY A 493 18.58 5.48 6.78
CA GLY A 493 19.78 5.85 6.03
C GLY A 493 19.99 4.92 4.83
N PRO A 494 20.87 5.27 3.88
CA PRO A 494 21.20 4.38 2.77
C PRO A 494 21.61 3.01 3.33
N THR A 495 20.93 1.96 2.87
CA THR A 495 21.27 0.57 3.23
C THR A 495 22.71 0.28 2.85
N ALA A 496 23.52 -0.22 3.78
CA ALA A 496 24.94 -0.51 3.57
C ALA A 496 25.25 -1.58 2.51
N ASN A 497 24.24 -2.18 1.87
CA ASN A 497 24.42 -3.24 0.88
C ASN A 497 24.49 -2.69 -0.55
N GLY A 498 25.38 -1.71 -0.73
CA GLY A 498 25.74 -1.10 -2.01
C GLY A 498 26.81 -0.04 -1.78
N ASN A 499 28.06 -0.47 -1.67
CA ASN A 499 29.31 0.32 -1.62
C ASN A 499 29.23 1.69 -0.94
N GLY A 500 29.65 1.71 0.34
CA GLY A 500 29.60 2.86 1.22
C GLY A 500 30.20 4.16 0.67
N ALA A 501 29.49 5.24 0.93
CA ALA A 501 30.05 6.58 1.06
C ALA A 501 29.47 7.26 2.32
N PRO A 502 30.22 8.12 3.03
CA PRO A 502 29.83 8.66 4.33
C PRO A 502 28.70 9.70 4.24
N PRO A 503 27.98 9.96 5.34
CA PRO A 503 26.87 10.90 5.39
C PRO A 503 27.40 12.30 5.72
N ASP A 504 27.80 13.05 4.71
CA ASP A 504 27.79 14.51 4.81
C ASP A 504 27.38 15.10 3.47
N ARG A 505 26.17 15.69 3.44
CA ARG A 505 25.49 16.27 2.26
C ARG A 505 25.19 15.32 1.09
N ALA A 506 24.65 14.13 1.34
CA ALA A 506 24.25 13.24 0.25
C ALA A 506 22.99 13.78 -0.48
N PRO A 507 23.09 14.16 -1.77
CA PRO A 507 21.92 14.47 -2.58
C PRO A 507 21.04 13.23 -2.67
N TYR A 508 19.73 13.45 -2.60
CA TYR A 508 18.68 12.44 -2.62
C TYR A 508 19.03 11.18 -3.43
N THR A 509 19.34 10.09 -2.72
CA THR A 509 19.67 8.82 -3.35
C THR A 509 18.43 8.21 -4.03
N PRO A 510 18.61 7.43 -5.12
CA PRO A 510 17.52 6.65 -5.74
C PRO A 510 16.81 5.68 -4.78
N ALA A 511 17.44 5.37 -3.65
CA ALA A 511 16.94 4.51 -2.58
C ALA A 511 16.22 5.30 -1.47
N HIS A 512 15.21 6.09 -1.81
CA HIS A 512 14.42 6.83 -0.83
C HIS A 512 12.98 6.29 -0.74
N GLY A 513 12.49 5.99 0.47
CA GLY A 513 11.15 5.43 0.71
C GLY A 513 10.00 6.43 0.64
N GLY A 514 10.33 7.72 0.59
CA GLY A 514 9.36 8.81 0.72
C GLY A 514 9.02 9.10 2.19
N TRP A 515 8.24 10.14 2.42
CA TRP A 515 7.74 10.52 3.73
C TRP A 515 6.38 11.19 3.61
N TRP A 516 5.58 11.10 4.67
CA TRP A 516 4.23 11.66 4.73
C TRP A 516 4.22 12.86 5.68
N ARG A 517 3.84 14.03 5.16
CA ARG A 517 3.78 15.34 5.86
C ARG A 517 5.11 15.93 6.35
N SER A 518 5.96 15.12 6.96
CA SER A 518 7.33 15.45 7.39
C SER A 518 8.19 14.18 7.34
N PRO A 519 9.54 14.29 7.34
CA PRO A 519 10.41 13.13 7.52
C PRO A 519 10.01 12.26 8.71
N TRP A 520 10.15 10.95 8.58
CA TRP A 520 9.69 9.98 9.58
C TRP A 520 10.35 10.23 10.94
N THR A 521 9.50 10.30 11.97
CA THR A 521 9.83 10.44 13.38
C THR A 521 8.83 9.59 14.19
N ASN A 522 9.06 9.43 15.50
CA ASN A 522 8.10 8.76 16.39
C ASN A 522 6.73 9.47 16.38
N GLU A 523 6.72 10.80 16.30
CA GLU A 523 5.54 11.64 16.30
C GLU A 523 4.78 11.51 14.97
N VAL A 524 5.49 11.52 13.84
CA VAL A 524 4.89 11.33 12.51
C VAL A 524 4.33 9.91 12.37
N GLN A 525 5.05 8.89 12.85
CA GLN A 525 4.57 7.51 12.89
C GLN A 525 3.26 7.41 13.69
N ALA A 526 3.21 8.02 14.88
CA ALA A 526 2.03 7.99 15.75
C ALA A 526 0.82 8.68 15.10
N ARG A 527 1.01 9.86 14.50
CA ARG A 527 -0.05 10.56 13.77
C ARG A 527 -0.55 9.75 12.58
N TRP A 528 0.36 9.11 11.84
CA TRP A 528 -0.01 8.25 10.72
C TRP A 528 -0.81 7.04 11.20
N VAL A 529 -0.43 6.40 12.32
CA VAL A 529 -1.21 5.32 12.94
C VAL A 529 -2.64 5.79 13.25
N GLN A 530 -2.77 6.92 13.94
CA GLN A 530 -4.06 7.45 14.34
C GLN A 530 -4.97 7.74 13.14
N GLN A 531 -4.42 8.22 12.02
CA GLN A 531 -5.23 8.51 10.83
C GLN A 531 -5.47 7.28 9.96
N ALA A 532 -4.39 6.62 9.49
CA ALA A 532 -4.49 5.52 8.53
C ALA A 532 -5.11 4.26 9.13
N VAL A 533 -4.76 3.88 10.37
CA VAL A 533 -5.31 2.65 10.98
C VAL A 533 -6.77 2.84 11.36
N SER A 534 -7.17 4.01 11.87
CA SER A 534 -8.58 4.35 12.06
C SER A 534 -9.36 4.35 10.75
N LEU A 535 -8.78 4.95 9.70
CA LEU A 535 -9.40 4.96 8.38
C LEU A 535 -9.59 3.54 7.84
N PHE A 536 -8.57 2.69 7.85
CA PHE A 536 -8.71 1.30 7.37
C PHE A 536 -9.71 0.50 8.19
N ALA A 537 -9.71 0.63 9.53
CA ALA A 537 -10.65 -0.07 10.39
C ALA A 537 -12.10 0.44 10.25
N SER A 538 -12.30 1.65 9.72
CA SER A 538 -13.63 2.21 9.46
C SER A 538 -14.30 1.65 8.20
N LEU A 539 -13.52 1.11 7.26
CA LEU A 539 -14.04 0.69 5.96
C LEU A 539 -14.97 -0.54 6.11
N PRO A 540 -16.12 -0.58 5.43
CA PRO A 540 -17.15 -1.60 5.64
C PRO A 540 -16.68 -3.02 5.28
N TYR A 541 -15.74 -3.17 4.34
CA TYR A 541 -15.21 -4.46 3.90
C TYR A 541 -13.97 -4.95 4.65
N VAL A 542 -13.41 -4.14 5.56
CA VAL A 542 -12.23 -4.52 6.34
C VAL A 542 -12.64 -5.29 7.60
N HIS A 543 -12.11 -6.51 7.70
CA HIS A 543 -12.31 -7.40 8.85
C HIS A 543 -11.31 -7.11 9.97
N SER A 544 -10.04 -6.90 9.61
CA SER A 544 -8.99 -6.65 10.58
C SER A 544 -7.88 -5.77 10.02
N VAL A 545 -7.24 -5.02 10.91
CA VAL A 545 -6.02 -4.24 10.64
C VAL A 545 -4.95 -4.66 11.64
N CYS A 546 -3.84 -5.18 11.15
CA CYS A 546 -2.74 -5.70 11.95
C CYS A 546 -1.48 -4.87 11.74
N TRP A 547 -1.00 -4.23 12.80
CA TRP A 547 0.29 -3.55 12.79
C TRP A 547 1.43 -4.55 12.56
N GLN A 548 2.42 -4.15 11.78
CA GLN A 548 3.38 -5.07 11.16
C GLN A 548 4.39 -5.73 12.11
N ASP A 549 4.76 -5.09 13.22
CA ASP A 549 5.64 -5.70 14.24
C ASP A 549 5.51 -4.98 15.59
N LEU A 550 5.63 -5.73 16.68
CA LEU A 550 5.45 -5.22 18.05
C LEU A 550 6.64 -4.37 18.50
N TYR A 551 7.85 -4.74 18.12
CA TYR A 551 9.07 -4.05 18.50
C TYR A 551 10.04 -3.94 17.32
N ASP A 552 10.97 -3.01 17.41
CA ASP A 552 12.06 -2.90 16.44
C ASP A 552 13.01 -4.08 16.65
N ALA A 553 12.84 -5.14 15.84
CA ALA A 553 13.77 -6.25 15.81
C ALA A 553 15.11 -5.83 15.19
N PRO A 554 16.21 -6.56 15.48
CA PRO A 554 17.50 -6.32 14.85
C PRO A 554 17.44 -6.43 13.31
N PRO A 555 18.38 -5.79 12.59
CA PRO A 555 18.52 -5.93 11.15
C PRO A 555 18.56 -7.41 10.72
N GLY A 556 17.91 -7.74 9.59
CA GLY A 556 17.79 -9.11 9.10
C GLY A 556 16.67 -9.93 9.73
N GLN A 557 16.15 -9.52 10.89
CA GLN A 557 14.97 -10.15 11.51
C GLN A 557 13.73 -9.24 11.47
N ALA A 558 13.92 -7.93 11.31
CA ALA A 558 12.84 -6.96 11.22
C ALA A 558 12.08 -7.07 9.90
N GLU A 559 10.76 -7.19 10.00
CA GLU A 559 9.86 -7.07 8.85
C GLU A 559 9.91 -5.66 8.25
N MET A 560 9.99 -4.63 9.10
CA MET A 560 10.21 -3.24 8.75
C MET A 560 11.15 -2.61 9.79
N PRO A 561 12.40 -2.29 9.42
CA PRO A 561 13.28 -1.50 10.28
C PRO A 561 12.59 -0.24 10.82
N PHE A 562 12.67 -0.06 12.15
CA PHE A 562 12.08 1.06 12.89
C PHE A 562 10.55 1.16 12.82
N GLY A 563 9.87 0.11 12.37
CA GLY A 563 8.41 0.05 12.28
C GLY A 563 7.72 -0.53 13.51
N GLY A 564 8.45 -0.92 14.56
CA GLY A 564 7.88 -1.48 15.78
C GLY A 564 7.16 -0.45 16.64
N LEU A 565 6.24 -0.90 17.49
CA LEU A 565 5.55 -0.07 18.52
C LEU A 565 6.43 0.19 19.75
N VAL A 566 7.46 -0.64 19.95
CA VAL A 566 8.46 -0.53 21.00
C VAL A 566 9.84 -0.44 20.34
N SER A 567 10.70 0.45 20.80
CA SER A 567 12.07 0.58 20.28
C SER A 567 12.91 -0.65 20.61
N GLU A 568 14.05 -0.78 19.94
CA GLU A 568 15.04 -1.84 20.21
C GLU A 568 15.51 -1.81 21.68
N THR A 569 15.61 -0.61 22.28
CA THR A 569 15.93 -0.40 23.70
C THR A 569 14.78 -0.71 24.68
N GLY A 570 13.61 -1.13 24.19
CA GLY A 570 12.44 -1.42 25.03
C GLY A 570 11.58 -0.21 25.40
N THR A 571 11.82 0.95 24.79
CA THR A 571 11.02 2.16 25.04
C THR A 571 9.72 2.09 24.25
N ILE A 572 8.57 2.27 24.92
CA ILE A 572 7.26 2.32 24.25
C ILE A 572 7.18 3.59 23.41
N LYS A 573 6.89 3.46 22.11
CA LYS A 573 6.76 4.62 21.22
C LYS A 573 5.34 5.22 21.28
N PRO A 574 5.17 6.50 20.93
CA PRO A 574 3.85 7.14 20.84
C PRO A 574 2.87 6.42 19.90
N ALA A 575 3.38 5.69 18.89
CA ALA A 575 2.56 4.87 18.00
C ALA A 575 1.77 3.77 18.73
N ALA A 576 2.32 3.20 19.82
CA ALA A 576 1.61 2.22 20.64
C ALA A 576 0.37 2.83 21.31
N LEU A 577 0.51 4.05 21.84
CA LEU A 577 -0.60 4.79 22.45
C LEU A 577 -1.67 5.12 21.40
N SER A 578 -1.24 5.59 20.22
CA SER A 578 -2.17 5.87 19.11
C SER A 578 -2.96 4.61 18.71
N LEU A 579 -2.30 3.45 18.62
CA LEU A 579 -2.97 2.20 18.29
C LEU A 579 -3.99 1.78 19.37
N ALA A 580 -3.68 2.00 20.65
CA ALA A 580 -4.63 1.76 21.76
C ALA A 580 -5.88 2.64 21.64
N GLU A 581 -5.71 3.91 21.28
CA GLU A 581 -6.82 4.84 21.04
C GLU A 581 -7.67 4.40 19.85
N VAL A 582 -7.04 3.99 18.73
CA VAL A 582 -7.77 3.46 17.57
C VAL A 582 -8.59 2.22 17.96
N ARG A 583 -7.97 1.25 18.67
CA ARG A 583 -8.67 0.07 19.17
C ARG A 583 -9.90 0.45 20.00
N LYS A 584 -9.74 1.39 20.94
CA LYS A 584 -10.84 1.84 21.79
C LYS A 584 -11.97 2.50 20.99
N ALA A 585 -11.63 3.34 20.01
CA ALA A 585 -12.60 4.01 19.16
C ALA A 585 -13.41 3.02 18.30
N VAL A 586 -12.73 2.07 17.66
CA VAL A 586 -13.36 1.02 16.83
C VAL A 586 -14.15 0.02 17.68
N GLY A 587 -13.69 -0.24 18.92
CA GLY A 587 -14.31 -1.16 19.86
C GLY A 587 -15.42 -0.59 20.72
N ALA A 588 -15.79 0.70 20.60
CA ALA A 588 -16.67 1.41 21.53
C ALA A 588 -18.09 0.83 21.69
N ARG A 589 -18.53 -0.08 20.80
CA ARG A 589 -19.81 -0.80 20.92
C ARG A 589 -19.68 -2.21 21.53
N ARG A 590 -18.46 -2.70 21.76
CA ARG A 590 -18.17 -4.02 22.37
C ARG A 590 -18.12 -3.96 23.91
N ALA A 591 -18.08 -2.76 24.48
CA ALA A 591 -18.19 -2.47 25.91
C ALA A 591 -19.63 -2.08 26.25
#